data_AF-A0A4Y9EPJ9-F1
#
_entry.id   AF-A0A4Y9EPJ9-F1
#
_cell.length_a   1.000
_cell.length_b   1.000
_cell.length_c   1.000
_cell.angle_alpha   90.00
_cell.angle_beta   90.00
_cell.angle_gamma   90.00
#
_symmetry.space_group_name_H-M   'P 1'
#
loop_
_entity.id
_entity.type
_entity.pdbx_description
1 polymer ?
#
loop_
_entity_poly.entity_id
_entity_poly.type
_entity_poly.pdbx_seq_one_letter_code
_entity_poly.pdbx_strand_id
1 'polypeptide(L)'
;MAWTQVLRRRCGLLPALLLVACSQPAPSSSEKPAAAPTAFVWPATLSPFGDGFPNAGDPCRRLGESPLTASYLDDSAILVGCPGAAFDAAAASVINGKAGRVVGAAEGVTLISIPQGDANQGMPAADEATAASKK
;
A
#
# COMPACT_ATOMS: atom_id res chain seq x y z
N MET A 1 32.51 -25.97 -0.11
CA MET A 1 33.48 -24.94 -0.53
C MET A 1 33.64 -23.97 0.62
N ALA A 2 34.66 -24.22 1.44
CA ALA A 2 35.05 -23.41 2.57
C ALA A 2 36.03 -22.34 2.08
N TRP A 3 35.74 -21.06 2.31
CA TRP A 3 36.70 -19.98 2.12
C TRP A 3 36.69 -19.12 3.37
N THR A 4 37.56 -19.52 4.29
CA THR A 4 38.19 -18.70 5.31
C THR A 4 38.86 -17.48 4.67
N GLN A 5 38.54 -16.27 5.13
CA GLN A 5 39.48 -15.15 5.08
C GLN A 5 39.46 -14.42 6.42
N VAL A 6 40.45 -14.81 7.23
CA VAL A 6 40.93 -14.13 8.41
C VAL A 6 41.64 -12.86 7.95
N LEU A 7 41.01 -11.68 8.09
CA LEU A 7 41.74 -10.41 8.02
C LEU A 7 41.86 -9.76 9.40
N ARG A 8 42.89 -10.26 10.05
CA ARG A 8 43.62 -9.73 11.19
C ARG A 8 44.06 -8.28 10.90
N ARG A 9 43.31 -7.28 11.39
CA ARG A 9 43.83 -5.91 11.56
C ARG A 9 43.88 -5.56 13.03
N ARG A 10 45.09 -5.68 13.59
CA ARG A 10 45.50 -5.08 14.84
C ARG A 10 45.65 -3.57 14.60
N CYS A 11 44.83 -2.75 15.23
CA CYS A 11 45.14 -1.33 15.42
C CYS A 11 44.80 -0.95 16.87
N GLY A 12 45.88 -0.73 17.62
CA GLY A 12 46.09 0.13 18.81
C GLY A 12 44.92 0.68 19.63
N LEU A 13 45.10 0.57 20.95
CA LEU A 13 44.44 1.34 22.02
C LEU A 13 44.87 2.83 22.04
N LEU A 14 43.91 3.69 22.49
CA LEU A 14 44.01 4.96 23.26
C LEU A 14 44.58 6.24 22.57
N PRO A 15 44.30 7.48 23.08
CA PRO A 15 43.04 8.15 23.44
C PRO A 15 42.93 9.62 22.90
N ALA A 16 41.79 10.28 23.14
CA ALA A 16 41.57 11.73 23.32
C ALA A 16 41.85 12.79 22.21
N LEU A 17 40.85 13.68 22.08
CA LEU A 17 40.87 15.08 21.60
C LEU A 17 41.20 15.37 20.11
N LEU A 18 40.21 15.89 19.37
CA LEU A 18 40.19 17.28 18.85
C LEU A 18 38.93 17.53 18.00
N LEU A 19 38.19 18.59 18.34
CA LEU A 19 37.20 19.23 17.48
C LEU A 19 37.91 19.82 16.25
N VAL A 20 37.67 19.26 15.07
CA VAL A 20 37.96 19.92 13.79
C VAL A 20 36.71 19.81 12.92
N ALA A 21 36.05 20.95 12.76
CA ALA A 21 35.06 21.17 11.74
C ALA A 21 35.79 21.32 10.39
N CYS A 22 35.62 20.34 9.50
CA CYS A 22 35.94 20.50 8.09
C CYS A 22 34.65 20.42 7.28
N SER A 23 34.15 21.59 6.90
CA SER A 23 33.21 21.77 5.80
C SER A 23 33.79 21.13 4.53
N GLN A 24 33.19 20.03 4.09
CA GLN A 24 33.30 19.57 2.71
C GLN A 24 32.08 20.12 1.95
N PRO A 25 32.27 21.05 0.99
CA PRO A 25 31.25 21.29 0.00
C PRO A 25 31.16 20.04 -0.87
N ALA A 26 30.09 19.27 -0.69
CA ALA A 26 29.75 18.18 -1.59
C ALA A 26 29.58 18.76 -3.01
N PRO A 27 30.03 18.07 -4.07
CA PRO A 27 29.70 18.46 -5.42
C PRO A 27 28.19 18.41 -5.57
N SER A 28 27.58 19.57 -5.73
CA SER A 28 26.18 19.71 -6.13
C SER A 28 26.01 19.05 -7.49
N SER A 29 25.64 17.78 -7.47
CA SER A 29 24.98 17.16 -8.61
C SER A 29 23.74 18.01 -8.85
N SER A 30 23.78 18.82 -9.90
CA SER A 30 22.59 19.42 -10.48
C SER A 30 21.77 18.27 -11.05
N GLU A 31 20.99 17.64 -10.18
CA GLU A 31 19.89 16.76 -10.54
C GLU A 31 18.93 17.63 -11.36
N LYS A 32 18.90 17.37 -12.67
CA LYS A 32 17.89 17.91 -13.58
C LYS A 32 16.53 17.62 -12.95
N PRO A 33 15.63 18.59 -12.79
CA PRO A 33 14.29 18.32 -12.28
C PRO A 33 13.67 17.22 -13.14
N ALA A 34 13.49 16.03 -12.57
CA ALA A 34 12.71 14.97 -13.19
C ALA A 34 11.34 15.56 -13.47
N ALA A 35 10.92 15.52 -14.74
CA ALA A 35 9.58 15.93 -15.11
C ALA A 35 8.59 15.22 -14.18
N ALA A 36 7.70 15.99 -13.55
CA ALA A 36 6.69 15.43 -12.66
C ALA A 36 5.94 14.31 -13.40
N PRO A 37 5.76 13.13 -12.78
CA PRO A 37 5.03 12.05 -13.43
C PRO A 37 3.64 12.57 -13.81
N THR A 38 3.28 12.44 -15.09
CA THR A 38 1.92 12.73 -15.55
C THR A 38 0.94 11.92 -14.73
N ALA A 39 -0.03 12.60 -14.11
CA ALA A 39 -1.03 11.96 -13.28
C ALA A 39 -1.80 10.91 -14.09
N PHE A 40 -2.01 9.73 -13.50
CA PHE A 40 -2.81 8.69 -14.10
C PHE A 40 -4.25 9.17 -14.33
N VAL A 41 -4.77 8.94 -15.54
CA VAL A 41 -6.17 9.28 -15.89
C VAL A 41 -7.04 8.08 -15.57
N TRP A 42 -7.96 8.27 -14.64
CA TRP A 42 -8.86 7.24 -14.16
C TRP A 42 -9.96 6.90 -15.17
N PRO A 43 -10.13 5.62 -15.57
CA PRO A 43 -11.25 5.18 -16.38
C PRO A 43 -12.58 5.33 -15.62
N ALA A 44 -13.53 6.08 -16.19
CA ALA A 44 -14.86 6.28 -15.58
C ALA A 44 -15.65 4.97 -15.46
N THR A 45 -15.37 4.01 -16.34
CA THR A 45 -15.88 2.63 -16.37
C THR A 45 -15.54 1.83 -15.11
N LEU A 46 -14.54 2.22 -14.33
CA LEU A 46 -14.23 1.60 -13.03
C LEU A 46 -14.94 2.29 -11.85
N SER A 47 -15.74 3.32 -12.11
CA SER A 47 -16.44 4.14 -11.11
C SER A 47 -15.57 4.51 -9.89
N PRO A 48 -14.39 5.13 -10.09
CA PRO A 48 -13.50 5.49 -8.98
C PRO A 48 -14.09 6.63 -8.14
N PHE A 49 -13.93 6.54 -6.82
CA PHE A 49 -14.38 7.58 -5.90
C PHE A 49 -13.37 7.86 -4.78
N GLY A 50 -13.43 9.08 -4.25
CA GLY A 50 -12.44 9.63 -3.33
C GLY A 50 -11.16 10.08 -4.03
N ASP A 51 -10.28 10.71 -3.25
CA ASP A 51 -9.04 11.35 -3.75
C ASP A 51 -7.77 10.53 -3.47
N GLY A 52 -7.93 9.33 -2.94
CA GLY A 52 -6.83 8.41 -2.68
C GLY A 52 -7.22 7.28 -1.73
N PHE A 53 -6.38 6.25 -1.67
CA PHE A 53 -6.50 5.13 -0.76
C PHE A 53 -5.10 4.55 -0.44
N PRO A 54 -4.80 4.28 0.85
CA PRO A 54 -5.69 4.45 2.00
C PRO A 54 -5.84 5.89 2.50
N ASN A 55 -4.92 6.77 2.14
CA ASN A 55 -4.97 8.19 2.50
C ASN A 55 -5.35 9.03 1.27
N ALA A 56 -5.88 10.23 1.50
CA ALA A 56 -6.11 11.17 0.41
C ALA A 56 -4.77 11.53 -0.28
N GLY A 57 -4.78 11.57 -1.61
CA GLY A 57 -3.58 11.80 -2.42
C GLY A 57 -2.78 10.54 -2.76
N ASP A 58 -3.06 9.40 -2.10
CA ASP A 58 -2.46 8.12 -2.50
C ASP A 58 -2.98 7.71 -3.90
N PRO A 59 -2.16 7.01 -4.70
CA PRO A 59 -2.49 6.73 -6.12
C PRO A 59 -3.65 5.75 -6.32
N CYS A 60 -3.90 4.86 -5.34
CA CYS A 60 -5.03 3.95 -5.41
C CYS A 60 -6.35 4.67 -5.08
N ARG A 61 -7.48 4.14 -5.55
CA ARG A 61 -8.81 4.68 -5.23
C ARG A 61 -9.80 3.56 -4.94
N ARG A 62 -10.84 3.87 -4.16
CA ARG A 62 -11.97 2.96 -3.99
C ARG A 62 -12.80 2.95 -5.27
N LEU A 63 -13.33 1.78 -5.63
CA LEU A 63 -14.12 1.60 -6.84
C LEU A 63 -15.56 1.28 -6.47
N GLY A 64 -16.48 1.98 -7.13
CA GLY A 64 -17.91 1.79 -6.98
C GLY A 64 -18.45 0.74 -7.95
N GLU A 65 -19.76 0.58 -7.96
CA GLU A 65 -20.46 -0.35 -8.86
C GLU A 65 -20.42 0.15 -10.30
N SER A 66 -20.00 -0.74 -11.19
CA SER A 66 -19.99 -0.55 -12.64
C SER A 66 -20.02 -1.89 -13.35
N PRO A 67 -20.22 -1.93 -14.68
CA PRO A 67 -20.14 -3.17 -15.45
C PRO A 67 -18.81 -3.92 -15.31
N LEU A 68 -17.70 -3.24 -14.99
CA LEU A 68 -16.38 -3.86 -14.82
C LEU A 68 -16.07 -4.26 -13.37
N THR A 69 -16.76 -3.69 -12.39
CA THR A 69 -16.45 -3.89 -10.97
C THR A 69 -17.50 -4.70 -10.22
N ALA A 70 -18.73 -4.82 -10.75
CA ALA A 70 -19.86 -5.45 -10.08
C ALA A 70 -19.58 -6.89 -9.60
N SER A 71 -18.86 -7.69 -10.39
CA SER A 71 -18.52 -9.08 -10.03
C SER A 71 -17.46 -9.19 -8.92
N TYR A 72 -16.85 -8.08 -8.51
CA TYR A 72 -15.80 -8.02 -7.49
C TYR A 72 -16.24 -7.29 -6.22
N LEU A 73 -17.43 -6.67 -6.23
CA LEU A 73 -17.98 -6.01 -5.05
C LEU A 73 -18.57 -7.05 -4.10
N ASP A 74 -18.09 -7.03 -2.88
CA ASP A 74 -18.44 -7.95 -1.79
C ASP A 74 -18.84 -7.08 -0.59
N ASP A 75 -19.96 -7.37 0.06
CA ASP A 75 -20.47 -6.58 1.19
C ASP A 75 -19.56 -6.60 2.42
N SER A 76 -18.69 -7.61 2.51
CA SER A 76 -17.71 -7.78 3.59
C SER A 76 -16.32 -7.23 3.21
N ALA A 77 -16.16 -6.62 2.03
CA ALA A 77 -14.91 -6.04 1.57
C ALA A 77 -15.07 -4.71 0.84
N ILE A 78 -14.01 -3.91 0.83
CA ILE A 78 -13.92 -2.77 -0.09
C ILE A 78 -13.14 -3.17 -1.34
N LEU A 79 -13.60 -2.72 -2.50
CA LEU A 79 -12.87 -2.85 -3.74
C LEU A 79 -12.02 -1.61 -3.98
N VAL A 80 -10.72 -1.82 -4.17
CA VAL A 80 -9.71 -0.79 -4.40
C VAL A 80 -9.04 -1.05 -5.74
N GLY A 81 -8.96 0.00 -6.57
CA GLY A 81 -8.16 0.03 -7.77
C GLY A 81 -6.82 0.69 -7.50
N CYS A 82 -5.72 0.07 -7.92
CA CYS A 82 -4.40 0.70 -7.95
C CYS A 82 -3.91 0.78 -9.40
N PRO A 83 -3.56 1.97 -9.92
CA PRO A 83 -2.97 2.10 -11.23
C PRO A 83 -1.69 1.26 -11.35
N GLY A 84 -1.51 0.61 -12.50
CA GLY A 84 -0.37 -0.26 -12.77
C GLY A 84 -0.61 -1.73 -12.40
N ALA A 85 0.49 -2.48 -12.36
CA ALA A 85 0.53 -3.90 -12.05
C ALA A 85 0.47 -4.15 -10.53
N ALA A 86 0.05 -5.36 -10.15
CA ALA A 86 -0.10 -5.74 -8.75
C ALA A 86 1.18 -5.64 -7.90
N PHE A 87 2.35 -5.66 -8.53
CA PHE A 87 3.65 -5.58 -7.88
C PHE A 87 4.23 -4.16 -7.85
N ASP A 88 3.54 -3.18 -8.44
CA ASP A 88 3.92 -1.79 -8.31
C ASP A 88 3.72 -1.34 -6.85
N ALA A 89 4.55 -0.38 -6.42
CA ALA A 89 4.66 0.01 -5.01
C ALA A 89 3.31 0.36 -4.35
N ALA A 90 2.40 0.99 -5.12
CA ALA A 90 1.06 1.34 -4.67
C ALA A 90 0.20 0.10 -4.35
N ALA A 91 0.08 -0.82 -5.30
CA ALA A 91 -0.69 -2.06 -5.13
C ALA A 91 -0.07 -2.94 -4.04
N ALA A 92 1.25 -3.08 -4.03
CA ALA A 92 1.97 -3.85 -3.02
C ALA A 92 1.77 -3.30 -1.60
N SER A 93 1.74 -1.97 -1.43
CA SER A 93 1.47 -1.33 -0.14
C SER A 93 0.07 -1.69 0.38
N VAL A 94 -0.94 -1.63 -0.49
CA VAL A 94 -2.33 -1.99 -0.12
C VAL A 94 -2.46 -3.46 0.24
N ILE A 95 -1.87 -4.35 -0.57
CA ILE A 95 -1.92 -5.81 -0.36
C ILE A 95 -1.29 -6.18 0.99
N ASN A 96 -0.07 -5.71 1.25
CA ASN A 96 0.68 -6.08 2.45
C ASN A 96 0.18 -5.34 3.71
N GLY A 97 -0.27 -4.09 3.57
CA GLY A 97 -0.66 -3.25 4.72
C GLY A 97 -2.08 -3.48 5.23
N LYS A 98 -2.99 -4.04 4.41
CA LYS A 98 -4.41 -4.22 4.77
C LYS A 98 -4.96 -5.62 4.52
N ALA A 99 -4.09 -6.61 4.30
CA ALA A 99 -4.50 -7.96 3.90
C ALA A 99 -5.35 -7.95 2.60
N GLY A 100 -4.99 -7.08 1.65
CA GLY A 100 -5.68 -6.99 0.37
C GLY A 100 -5.36 -8.18 -0.54
N ARG A 101 -6.34 -8.62 -1.33
CA ARG A 101 -6.20 -9.70 -2.32
C ARG A 101 -6.47 -9.17 -3.72
N VAL A 102 -5.57 -9.43 -4.66
CA VAL A 102 -5.81 -9.15 -6.08
C VAL A 102 -6.96 -10.04 -6.58
N VAL A 103 -8.00 -9.40 -7.12
CA VAL A 103 -9.20 -10.07 -7.66
C VAL A 103 -9.30 -9.95 -9.17
N GLY A 104 -8.54 -9.03 -9.77
CA GLY A 104 -8.49 -8.88 -11.23
C GLY A 104 -7.61 -7.71 -11.65
N ALA A 105 -7.66 -7.40 -12.94
CA ALA A 105 -7.10 -6.17 -13.51
C ALA A 105 -7.94 -5.74 -14.70
N ALA A 106 -8.13 -4.44 -14.87
CA ALA A 106 -8.87 -3.86 -15.98
C ALA A 106 -8.30 -2.47 -16.30
N GLU A 107 -8.15 -2.15 -17.58
CA GLU A 107 -7.81 -0.79 -18.05
C GLU A 107 -6.54 -0.20 -17.40
N GLY A 108 -5.53 -1.04 -17.17
CA GLY A 108 -4.28 -0.63 -16.52
C GLY A 108 -4.40 -0.39 -15.01
N VAL A 109 -5.47 -0.88 -14.38
CA VAL A 109 -5.71 -0.82 -12.94
C VAL A 109 -5.78 -2.23 -12.37
N THR A 110 -5.01 -2.49 -11.32
CA THR A 110 -5.14 -3.71 -10.51
C THR A 110 -6.31 -3.57 -9.55
N LEU A 111 -7.20 -4.57 -9.53
CA LEU A 111 -8.37 -4.65 -8.66
C LEU A 111 -8.02 -5.47 -7.41
N ILE A 112 -8.23 -4.89 -6.23
CA ILE A 112 -7.83 -5.44 -4.93
C ILE A 112 -9.04 -5.41 -4.00
N SER A 113 -9.44 -6.58 -3.50
CA SER A 113 -10.45 -6.71 -2.44
C SER A 113 -9.78 -6.63 -1.08
N ILE A 114 -10.29 -5.81 -0.18
CA ILE A 114 -9.75 -5.63 1.17
C ILE A 114 -10.86 -5.94 2.19
N PRO A 115 -10.71 -6.97 3.04
CA PRO A 115 -11.73 -7.32 4.02
C PRO A 115 -11.94 -6.17 5.01
N GLN A 116 -13.19 -5.93 5.41
CA GLN A 116 -13.55 -4.92 6.43
C GLN A 116 -13.86 -5.53 7.80
N GLY A 117 -13.76 -6.86 7.92
CA GLY A 117 -14.23 -7.60 9.10
C GLY A 117 -15.65 -8.10 8.90
N ASP A 118 -16.22 -8.72 9.94
CA ASP A 118 -17.61 -9.18 9.91
C ASP A 118 -18.56 -8.00 10.05
N ALA A 119 -19.30 -7.68 8.99
CA ALA A 119 -20.27 -6.60 8.99
C ALA A 119 -21.41 -6.80 10.01
N ASN A 120 -21.58 -8.03 10.50
CA ASN A 120 -22.59 -8.38 11.50
C ASN A 120 -22.04 -8.41 12.93
N GLN A 121 -20.77 -8.02 13.15
CA GLN A 121 -20.22 -7.93 14.50
C GLN A 121 -21.07 -6.97 15.35
N GLY A 122 -21.67 -7.50 16.41
CA GLY A 122 -22.53 -6.75 17.33
C GLY A 122 -24.03 -6.93 17.11
N MET A 123 -24.46 -7.64 16.06
CA MET A 123 -25.82 -8.14 15.96
C MET A 123 -25.92 -9.52 16.63
N PRO A 124 -26.89 -9.76 17.52
CA PRO A 124 -27.14 -11.11 17.99
C PRO A 124 -27.48 -11.98 16.79
N ALA A 125 -26.99 -13.23 16.78
CA ALA A 125 -27.39 -14.20 15.77
C ALA A 125 -28.93 -14.23 15.69
N ALA A 126 -29.49 -14.39 14.48
CA ALA A 126 -30.93 -14.35 14.27
C ALA A 126 -31.71 -15.32 15.20
N ASP A 127 -31.05 -16.38 15.65
CA ASP A 127 -31.58 -17.36 16.59
C ASP A 127 -31.69 -16.85 18.04
N GLU A 128 -30.80 -15.93 18.48
CA GLU A 128 -30.84 -15.30 19.81
C GLU A 128 -31.86 -14.14 19.90
N ALA A 129 -32.09 -13.43 18.79
CA ALA A 129 -33.06 -12.33 18.75
C ALA A 129 -34.51 -12.81 18.99
N THR A 130 -34.87 -14.00 18.52
CA THR A 130 -36.18 -14.62 18.78
C THR A 130 -36.35 -15.07 20.24
N ALA A 131 -35.27 -15.45 20.93
CA ALA A 131 -35.33 -15.90 22.33
C ALA A 131 -35.50 -14.73 23.31
N ALA A 132 -34.93 -13.55 23.01
CA ALA A 132 -35.03 -12.37 23.87
C ALA A 132 -36.42 -11.73 23.88
N SER A 133 -37.20 -11.87 22.80
CA SER A 133 -38.53 -11.24 22.68
C SER A 133 -39.66 -12.03 23.34
N LYS A 134 -39.38 -13.20 23.93
CA LYS A 134 -40.39 -14.09 24.53
C LYS A 134 -40.41 -14.05 26.07
N LYS A 135 -39.79 -13.03 26.68
CA LYS A 135 -39.84 -12.78 28.14
C LYS A 135 -40.80 -11.66 28.48
#